data_AF-A0AAW0IRG6-F1
#
_entry.id   AF-A0AAW0IRG6-F1
#
_cell.length_a   1.000
_cell.length_b   1.000
_cell.length_c   1.000
_cell.angle_alpha   90.00
_cell.angle_beta   90.00
_cell.angle_gamma   90.00
#
_symmetry.space_group_name_H-M   'P 1'
#
loop_
_entity.id
_entity.type
_entity.pdbx_description
1 polymer ?
#
loop_
_entity_poly.entity_id
_entity_poly.type
_entity_poly.pdbx_seq_one_letter_code
_entity_poly.pdbx_strand_id
1 'polypeptide(L)'
;MGKKKEKKIQHYSSSQKILLVGEGNFSFSACLAKAFGSATNMVATCLHSKDALRRKHQSSGPHLAELKSRGCLVLYEINVCDMNQN
;
A
#
# COMPACT_ATOMS: atom_id res chain seq x y z
N MET A 1 -6.97 -25.07 -5.71
CA MET A 1 -6.08 -23.88 -5.66
C MET A 1 -5.14 -24.05 -4.47
N GLY A 2 -3.85 -24.29 -4.68
CA GLY A 2 -2.90 -24.53 -3.58
C GLY A 2 -2.69 -23.27 -2.72
N LYS A 3 -2.59 -23.43 -1.40
CA LYS A 3 -2.24 -22.31 -0.51
C LYS A 3 -0.87 -21.76 -0.92
N LYS A 4 -0.79 -20.47 -1.26
CA LYS A 4 0.50 -19.80 -1.51
C LYS A 4 1.36 -19.92 -0.23
N LYS A 5 2.60 -20.35 -0.37
CA LYS A 5 3.56 -20.47 0.75
C LYS A 5 3.81 -19.08 1.35
N GLU A 6 3.78 -18.98 2.68
CA GLU A 6 4.04 -17.73 3.40
C GLU A 6 5.42 -17.16 3.04
N LYS A 7 5.47 -15.86 2.75
CA LYS A 7 6.72 -15.12 2.59
C LYS A 7 6.92 -14.19 3.77
N LYS A 8 8.13 -14.18 4.33
CA LYS A 8 8.54 -13.30 5.43
C LYS A 8 9.68 -12.39 4.96
N ILE A 9 9.56 -11.11 5.28
CA ILE A 9 10.54 -10.07 4.97
C ILE A 9 10.75 -9.28 6.26
N GLN A 10 11.88 -9.50 6.93
CA GLN A 10 12.14 -8.95 8.26
C GLN A 10 10.94 -9.21 9.20
N HIS A 11 10.23 -8.15 9.60
CA HIS A 11 9.09 -8.18 10.52
C HIS A 11 7.73 -8.38 9.83
N TYR A 12 7.69 -8.40 8.50
CA TYR A 12 6.46 -8.48 7.71
C TYR A 12 6.24 -9.90 7.18
N SER A 13 4.99 -10.36 7.25
CA SER A 13 4.55 -11.64 6.68
C SER A 13 3.41 -11.43 5.70
N SER A 14 3.41 -12.18 4.60
CA SER A 14 2.32 -12.20 3.63
C SER A 14 1.01 -12.78 4.20
N SER A 15 1.05 -13.39 5.39
CA SER A 15 -0.13 -13.89 6.11
C SER A 15 -0.79 -12.82 6.99
N GLN A 16 -0.12 -11.70 7.24
CA GLN A 16 -0.68 -10.58 8.03
C GLN A 16 -1.66 -9.76 7.18
N LYS A 17 -2.63 -9.13 7.83
CA LYS A 17 -3.35 -7.99 7.26
C LYS A 17 -2.58 -6.73 7.60
N ILE A 18 -2.24 -5.93 6.59
CA ILE A 18 -1.32 -4.81 6.73
C ILE A 18 -2.03 -3.52 6.31
N LEU A 19 -2.02 -2.53 7.19
CA LEU A 19 -2.44 -1.15 6.90
C LEU A 19 -1.20 -0.26 6.86
N LEU A 20 -0.95 0.39 5.71
CA LEU A 20 0.14 1.34 5.53
C LEU A 20 -0.44 2.75 5.60
N VAL A 21 0.07 3.54 6.54
CA VAL A 21 -0.53 4.80 6.96
C VAL A 21 0.40 5.96 6.64
N GLY A 22 -0.15 7.00 6.01
CA GLY A 22 0.62 8.22 5.70
C GLY A 22 1.61 8.05 4.54
N GLU A 23 1.30 7.21 3.56
CA GLU A 23 2.16 7.03 2.39
C GLU A 23 2.30 8.35 1.61
N GLY A 24 3.54 8.70 1.29
CA GLY A 24 3.86 9.81 0.38
C GLY A 24 3.70 9.38 -1.08
N ASN A 25 4.77 8.83 -1.66
CA ASN A 25 4.80 8.39 -3.06
C ASN A 25 4.59 6.88 -3.26
N PHE A 26 4.18 6.14 -2.23
CA PHE A 26 3.88 4.71 -2.27
C PHE A 26 5.06 3.75 -2.51
N SER A 27 6.31 4.23 -2.44
CA SER A 27 7.49 3.41 -2.74
C SER A 27 7.67 2.23 -1.78
N PHE A 28 7.47 2.46 -0.48
CA PHE A 28 7.59 1.43 0.55
C PHE A 28 6.55 0.34 0.35
N SER A 29 5.27 0.71 0.22
CA SER A 29 4.19 -0.24 -0.07
C SER A 29 4.45 -1.04 -1.34
N ALA A 30 4.89 -0.38 -2.42
CA ALA A 30 5.16 -1.04 -3.70
C ALA A 30 6.31 -2.06 -3.57
N CYS A 31 7.38 -1.72 -2.85
CA CYS A 31 8.48 -2.64 -2.57
C CYS A 31 8.01 -3.86 -1.77
N LEU A 32 7.20 -3.65 -0.71
CA LEU A 32 6.67 -4.73 0.10
C LEU A 32 5.73 -5.65 -0.70
N ALA A 33 4.83 -5.06 -1.48
CA ALA A 33 3.95 -5.78 -2.41
C ALA A 33 4.73 -6.62 -3.43
N LYS A 34 5.81 -6.07 -3.99
CA LYS A 34 6.69 -6.78 -4.94
C LYS A 34 7.39 -7.96 -4.27
N ALA A 35 7.91 -7.77 -3.06
CA ALA A 35 8.59 -8.81 -2.33
C ALA A 35 7.63 -9.94 -1.89
N PHE A 36 6.40 -9.63 -1.48
CA PHE A 36 5.34 -10.63 -1.30
C PHE A 36 4.86 -11.24 -2.63
N GLY A 37 4.99 -10.52 -3.74
CA GLY A 37 4.45 -10.92 -5.04
C GLY A 37 2.91 -10.83 -5.11
N SER A 38 2.28 -10.25 -4.10
CA SER A 38 0.84 -9.99 -3.97
C SER A 38 0.66 -8.85 -2.97
N ALA A 39 -0.43 -8.11 -3.09
CA ALA A 39 -0.79 -7.06 -2.15
C ALA A 39 -2.27 -7.14 -1.70
N THR A 40 -2.93 -8.27 -1.95
CA THR A 40 -4.33 -8.53 -1.56
C THR A 40 -4.57 -8.47 -0.04
N ASN A 41 -3.51 -8.53 0.77
CA ASN A 41 -3.54 -8.42 2.22
C ASN A 41 -3.13 -7.01 2.72
N MET A 42 -2.97 -6.04 1.82
CA MET A 42 -2.46 -4.71 2.11
C MET A 42 -3.51 -3.63 1.77
N VAL A 43 -3.61 -2.63 2.65
CA VAL A 43 -4.32 -1.37 2.41
C VAL A 43 -3.31 -0.24 2.57
N ALA A 44 -3.11 0.59 1.54
CA ALA A 44 -2.22 1.74 1.60
C ALA A 44 -3.03 3.04 1.61
N THR A 45 -2.68 3.97 2.48
CA THR A 45 -3.43 5.22 2.69
C THR A 45 -2.54 6.44 2.59
N CYS A 46 -3.07 7.55 2.09
CA CYS A 46 -2.37 8.84 2.05
C CYS A 46 -3.31 10.01 2.33
N LEU A 47 -2.76 11.13 2.79
CA LEU A 47 -3.49 12.38 3.04
C LEU A 47 -3.95 13.07 1.75
N HIS A 48 -3.23 12.86 0.64
CA HIS A 48 -3.48 13.60 -0.59
C HIS A 48 -4.55 12.94 -1.47
N SER A 49 -5.33 13.77 -2.17
CA SER A 49 -6.21 13.29 -3.24
C SER A 49 -5.41 12.70 -4.40
N LYS A 50 -6.08 11.88 -5.22
CA LYS A 50 -5.45 11.26 -6.39
C LYS A 50 -4.86 12.30 -7.36
N ASP A 51 -5.55 13.41 -7.58
CA ASP A 51 -5.06 14.49 -8.46
C ASP A 51 -3.92 15.27 -7.82
N ALA A 52 -3.97 15.50 -6.50
CA ALA A 52 -2.89 16.12 -5.76
C ALA A 52 -1.61 15.26 -5.83
N LEU A 53 -1.71 13.94 -5.73
CA LEU A 53 -0.58 13.03 -5.90
C LEU A 53 0.03 13.09 -7.30
N ARG A 54 -0.81 13.14 -8.35
CA ARG A 54 -0.32 13.26 -9.73
C ARG A 54 0.47 14.55 -9.96
N ARG A 55 0.08 15.64 -9.29
CA ARG A 55 0.76 16.94 -9.39
C ARG A 55 1.99 17.05 -8.48
N LYS A 56 1.91 16.59 -7.23
CA LYS A 56 2.96 16.77 -6.21
C LYS A 56 4.03 15.67 -6.23
N HIS A 57 3.66 14.46 -6.62
CA HIS A 57 4.53 13.29 -6.54
C HIS A 57 4.50 12.55 -7.88
N GLN A 58 5.21 13.07 -8.88
CA GLN A 58 5.30 12.45 -10.20
C GLN A 58 5.83 10.99 -10.12
N SER A 59 6.67 10.69 -9.12
CA SER A 59 7.17 9.34 -8.84
C SER A 59 6.13 8.37 -8.26
N SER A 60 4.96 8.85 -7.83
CA SER A 60 3.91 7.98 -7.27
C SER A 60 3.19 7.13 -8.33
N GLY A 61 3.17 7.57 -9.58
CA GLY A 61 2.45 6.90 -10.67
C GLY A 61 2.84 5.43 -10.85
N PRO A 62 4.13 5.12 -11.06
CA PRO A 62 4.60 3.74 -11.19
C PRO A 62 4.33 2.88 -9.96
N HIS A 63 4.54 3.41 -8.75
CA HIS A 63 4.27 2.68 -7.50
C HIS A 63 2.79 2.37 -7.32
N LEU A 64 1.90 3.32 -7.64
CA LEU A 64 0.45 3.12 -7.60
C LEU A 64 -0.02 2.09 -8.63
N ALA A 65 0.56 2.10 -9.83
CA ALA A 65 0.27 1.08 -10.85
C ALA A 65 0.68 -0.32 -10.38
N GLU A 66 1.87 -0.44 -9.80
CA GLU A 66 2.38 -1.70 -9.22
C GLU A 66 1.50 -2.21 -8.07
N LEU A 67 1.06 -1.32 -7.17
CA LEU A 67 0.17 -1.69 -6.08
C LEU A 67 -1.18 -2.21 -6.58
N LYS A 68 -1.78 -1.51 -7.54
CA LYS A 68 -3.07 -1.89 -8.12
C LYS A 68 -2.99 -3.20 -8.89
N SER A 69 -1.94 -3.41 -9.68
CA SER A 69 -1.74 -4.66 -10.43
C SER A 69 -1.59 -5.87 -9.52
N ARG A 70 -1.11 -5.67 -8.29
CA ARG A 70 -0.95 -6.71 -7.26
C ARG A 70 -2.15 -6.86 -6.32
N GLY A 71 -3.21 -6.10 -6.52
CA GLY A 71 -4.46 -6.19 -5.75
C GLY A 71 -4.44 -5.45 -4.41
N CYS A 72 -3.56 -4.45 -4.24
CA CYS A 72 -3.59 -3.57 -3.08
C CYS A 72 -4.81 -2.65 -3.13
N LEU A 73 -5.49 -2.45 -2.01
CA LEU A 73 -6.45 -1.37 -1.86
C LEU A 73 -5.71 -0.07 -1.52
N VAL A 74 -5.91 0.97 -2.32
CA VAL A 74 -5.34 2.29 -2.06
C VAL A 74 -6.46 3.27 -1.71
N LEU A 75 -6.38 3.88 -0.53
CA LEU A 75 -7.31 4.90 -0.06
C LEU A 75 -6.62 6.27 -0.08
N TYR A 76 -7.37 7.28 -0.50
CA TYR A 76 -6.90 8.66 -0.61
C TYR A 76 -7.60 9.52 0.43
N GLU A 77 -7.02 10.69 0.73
CA GLU A 77 -7.61 11.69 1.63
C GLU A 77 -7.86 11.17 3.05
N ILE A 78 -7.01 10.26 3.51
CA ILE A 78 -7.05 9.73 4.88
C ILE A 78 -6.12 10.58 5.76
N ASN A 79 -6.71 11.35 6.67
CA ASN A 79 -5.96 12.05 7.71
C ASN A 79 -5.74 11.14 8.91
N VAL A 80 -4.47 10.84 9.19
CA VAL A 80 -4.06 9.95 10.28
C VAL A 80 -4.36 10.58 11.64
N CYS A 81 -4.37 11.91 11.74
CA CYS A 81 -4.71 12.62 12.97
C CYS A 81 -6.18 12.46 13.36
N ASP A 82 -7.04 12.11 12.39
CA ASP A 82 -8.48 11.95 12.59
C ASP A 82 -8.89 10.47 12.68
N MET A 83 -7.93 9.54 12.70
CA MET A 83 -8.19 8.11 12.88
C MET A 83 -8.57 7.83 14.34
N ASN A 84 -9.87 7.96 14.65
CA ASN A 84 -10.44 7.57 15.93
C ASN A 84 -10.65 6.05 16.02
N GLN A 85 -10.71 5.51 17.24
CA GLN A 85 -10.90 4.08 17.52
C GLN A 85 -12.37 3.61 17.42
N ASN A 86 -13.29 4.45 16.96
CA ASN A 86 -14.74 4.23 17.10
C ASN A 86 -15.44 3.91 15.79
#